data_AF-Q31E45-F1
#
_entry.id   AF-Q31E45-F1
#
_cell.length_a   1.000
_cell.length_b   1.000
_cell.length_c   1.000
_cell.angle_alpha   90.00
_cell.angle_beta   90.00
_cell.angle_gamma   90.00
#
_symmetry.space_group_name_H-M   'P 1'
#
loop_
_entity.id
_entity.type
_entity.pdbx_description
1 polymer ?
#
loop_
_entity_poly.entity_id
_entity_poly.type
_entity_poly.pdbx_seq_one_letter_code
_entity_poly.pdbx_strand_id
1 'polypeptide(L)'
;MMHSKLVHFLIGFVLSLTPLYALSEDAQPASKESIQTLMQTTGAANMAKQMSVQIIPMLKKLVPEAPDSFWEDFFKEINAEQINELIIPIYQKYLTEQDVQAINAFYQSPVGQKLIRVQPQISKESMVAGQLWGQKIAQKVIQKYQQQQKQAQTKPSE
;
A
#
# COMPACT_ATOMS: atom_id res chain seq x y z
N MET A 1 -6.23 13.72 -67.93
CA MET A 1 -6.11 12.30 -67.56
C MET A 1 -4.67 11.88 -67.82
N MET A 2 -3.80 12.03 -66.84
CA MET A 2 -3.44 11.09 -65.76
C MET A 2 -2.14 10.36 -66.12
N HIS A 3 -1.03 10.90 -65.60
CA HIS A 3 0.26 10.24 -65.56
C HIS A 3 0.25 9.17 -64.46
N SER A 4 0.91 8.04 -64.69
CA SER A 4 1.67 7.38 -63.63
C SER A 4 2.75 6.47 -64.22
N LYS A 5 4.01 6.83 -63.97
CA LYS A 5 5.15 5.92 -64.00
C LYS A 5 5.67 5.79 -62.57
N LEU A 6 5.90 4.54 -62.19
CA LEU A 6 6.48 4.03 -60.96
C LEU A 6 7.80 4.74 -60.60
N VAL A 7 7.97 5.15 -59.33
CA VAL A 7 9.29 5.36 -58.71
C VAL A 7 9.25 4.86 -57.26
N HIS A 8 10.16 3.94 -56.95
CA HIS A 8 10.40 3.39 -55.62
C HIS A 8 11.12 4.44 -54.75
N PHE A 9 10.74 4.60 -53.48
CA PHE A 9 11.54 5.35 -52.51
C PHE A 9 11.53 4.67 -51.13
N LEU A 10 12.67 4.03 -50.88
CA LEU A 10 13.47 3.99 -49.65
C LEU A 10 12.80 3.70 -48.29
N ILE A 11 13.25 2.57 -47.75
CA ILE A 11 13.24 2.14 -46.35
C ILE A 11 13.79 3.26 -45.46
N GLY A 12 12.91 3.94 -44.73
CA GLY A 12 13.28 4.80 -43.62
C GLY A 12 13.53 3.96 -42.37
N PHE A 13 14.80 3.78 -42.02
CA PHE A 13 15.24 3.21 -40.75
C PHE A 13 14.95 4.23 -39.64
N VAL A 14 13.77 4.13 -39.01
CA VAL A 14 13.45 4.88 -37.79
C VAL A 14 14.24 4.22 -36.65
N LEU A 15 15.43 4.75 -36.37
CA LEU A 15 16.09 4.59 -35.08
C LEU A 15 15.19 5.25 -34.03
N SER A 16 14.23 4.49 -33.52
CA SER A 16 13.60 4.83 -32.24
C SER A 16 14.70 4.74 -31.19
N LEU A 17 15.27 5.90 -30.82
CA LEU A 17 15.90 6.06 -29.52
C LEU A 17 14.80 5.76 -28.50
N THR A 18 14.70 4.50 -28.07
CA THR A 18 14.10 4.23 -26.78
C THR A 18 14.96 5.00 -25.79
N PRO A 19 14.41 5.92 -24.98
CA PRO A 19 15.15 6.38 -23.83
C PRO A 19 15.43 5.12 -23.04
N LEU A 20 16.70 4.69 -23.07
CA LEU A 20 17.26 3.83 -22.06
C LEU A 20 16.89 4.56 -20.77
N TYR A 21 15.88 4.05 -20.05
CA TYR A 21 15.72 4.42 -18.67
C TYR A 21 17.11 4.20 -18.09
N ALA A 22 17.78 5.30 -17.75
CA ALA A 22 19.04 5.23 -17.07
C ALA A 22 18.75 4.36 -15.84
N LEU A 23 19.16 3.09 -15.90
CA LEU A 23 19.38 2.32 -14.71
C LEU A 23 20.48 3.11 -14.02
N SER A 24 20.06 3.94 -13.07
CA SER A 24 20.94 4.80 -12.31
C SER A 24 22.10 3.94 -11.81
N GLU A 25 23.31 4.26 -12.26
CA GLU A 25 24.57 3.64 -11.80
C GLU A 25 24.72 3.73 -10.26
N ASP A 26 23.89 4.53 -9.60
CA ASP A 26 23.84 4.76 -8.15
C ASP A 26 22.78 3.93 -7.39
N ALA A 27 22.28 2.83 -7.96
CA ALA A 27 21.32 1.96 -7.27
C ALA A 27 21.99 1.09 -6.17
N GLN A 28 22.61 1.73 -5.17
CA GLN A 28 23.05 1.05 -3.96
C GLN A 28 21.82 0.53 -3.19
N PRO A 29 21.85 -0.71 -2.67
CA PRO A 29 20.81 -1.20 -1.77
C PRO A 29 20.65 -0.24 -0.59
N ALA A 30 19.42 -0.02 -0.14
CA ALA A 30 19.18 0.81 1.03
C ALA A 30 19.89 0.27 2.28
N SER A 31 20.50 1.16 3.04
CA SER A 31 21.14 0.86 4.32
C SER A 31 20.11 0.44 5.36
N LYS A 32 20.57 -0.37 6.32
CA LYS A 32 19.77 -0.83 7.46
C LYS A 32 19.23 0.37 8.24
N GLU A 33 20.07 1.37 8.47
CA GLU A 33 19.77 2.57 9.23
C GLU A 33 18.70 3.43 8.55
N SER A 34 18.79 3.60 7.23
CA SER A 34 17.78 4.32 6.45
C SER A 34 16.43 3.60 6.47
N ILE A 35 16.40 2.27 6.34
CA ILE A 35 15.16 1.49 6.42
C ILE A 35 14.58 1.52 7.85
N GLN A 36 15.41 1.41 8.88
CA GLN A 36 14.97 1.52 10.27
C GLN A 36 14.35 2.88 10.55
N THR A 37 14.97 3.96 10.06
CA THR A 37 14.41 5.32 10.13
C THR A 37 13.06 5.41 9.45
N LEU A 38 12.91 4.79 8.27
CA LEU A 38 11.64 4.75 7.55
C LEU A 38 10.55 4.04 8.35
N MET A 39 10.86 2.86 8.90
CA MET A 39 9.92 2.08 9.71
C MET A 39 9.48 2.82 10.98
N GLN A 40 10.41 3.55 11.61
CA GLN A 40 10.09 4.38 12.79
C GLN A 40 9.22 5.58 12.41
N THR A 41 9.61 6.32 11.36
CA THR A 41 8.95 7.57 10.97
C THR A 41 7.53 7.31 10.44
N THR A 42 7.32 6.24 9.69
CA THR A 42 6.00 5.87 9.14
C THR A 42 5.09 5.19 10.17
N GLY A 43 5.62 4.84 11.35
CA GLY A 43 4.87 4.16 12.40
C GLY A 43 4.74 2.65 12.22
N ALA A 44 5.46 2.03 11.27
CA ALA A 44 5.54 0.56 11.16
C ALA A 44 6.10 -0.07 12.45
N ALA A 45 7.05 0.59 13.12
CA ALA A 45 7.53 0.17 14.43
C ALA A 45 6.43 0.21 15.51
N ASN A 46 5.53 1.21 15.45
CA ASN A 46 4.39 1.29 16.36
C ASN A 46 3.37 0.18 16.09
N MET A 47 3.16 -0.20 14.83
CA MET A 47 2.33 -1.34 14.48
C MET A 47 2.91 -2.65 15.03
N ALA A 48 4.22 -2.87 14.90
CA ALA A 48 4.88 -4.05 15.47
C ALA A 48 4.68 -4.12 17.00
N LYS A 49 4.79 -2.98 17.69
CA LYS A 49 4.48 -2.88 19.13
C LYS A 49 3.00 -3.15 19.44
N GLN A 50 2.07 -2.68 18.63
CA GLN A 50 0.65 -2.98 18.82
C GLN A 50 0.36 -4.46 18.61
N MET A 51 0.99 -5.09 17.62
CA MET A 51 0.89 -6.53 17.40
C MET A 51 1.46 -7.32 18.57
N SER A 52 2.60 -6.92 19.15
CA SER A 52 3.17 -7.63 20.30
C SER A 52 2.25 -7.55 21.53
N VAL A 53 1.61 -6.41 21.77
CA VAL A 53 0.58 -6.25 22.83
C VAL A 53 -0.61 -7.19 22.63
N GLN A 54 -0.93 -7.58 21.39
CA GLN A 54 -2.01 -8.54 21.11
C GLN A 54 -1.54 -10.00 21.13
N ILE A 55 -0.34 -10.28 20.63
CA ILE A 55 0.23 -11.64 20.52
C ILE A 55 0.66 -12.16 21.89
N ILE A 56 1.31 -11.35 22.73
CA ILE A 56 1.83 -11.79 24.04
C ILE A 56 0.73 -12.40 24.92
N PRO A 57 -0.44 -11.75 25.13
CA PRO A 57 -1.54 -12.36 25.87
C PRO A 57 -2.08 -13.64 25.24
N MET A 58 -2.09 -13.73 23.90
CA MET A 58 -2.50 -14.94 23.20
C MET A 58 -1.52 -16.09 23.48
N LEU A 59 -0.22 -15.84 23.42
CA LEU A 59 0.81 -16.83 23.76
C LEU A 59 0.71 -17.28 25.22
N LYS A 60 0.52 -16.33 26.15
CA LYS A 60 0.31 -16.65 27.57
C LYS A 60 -0.89 -17.58 27.80
N LYS A 61 -1.97 -17.43 27.02
CA LYS A 61 -3.13 -18.33 27.10
C LYS A 61 -2.86 -19.75 26.59
N LEU A 62 -1.86 -19.95 25.74
CA LEU A 62 -1.50 -21.29 25.24
C LEU A 62 -0.73 -22.10 26.29
N VAL A 63 0.02 -21.42 27.16
CA VAL A 63 0.79 -22.05 28.24
C VAL A 63 0.46 -21.36 29.58
N PRO A 64 -0.78 -21.50 30.08
CA PRO A 64 -1.26 -20.76 31.25
C PRO A 64 -0.56 -21.19 32.55
N GLU A 65 0.02 -22.40 32.57
CA GLU A 65 0.74 -22.96 33.72
C GLU A 65 2.19 -22.45 33.83
N ALA A 66 2.70 -21.77 32.80
CA ALA A 66 4.07 -21.27 32.81
C ALA A 66 4.20 -20.10 33.81
N PRO A 67 5.21 -20.13 34.71
CA PRO A 67 5.42 -19.05 35.67
C PRO A 67 5.87 -17.77 34.96
N ASP A 68 5.70 -16.61 35.61
CA ASP A 68 6.11 -15.33 35.02
C ASP A 68 7.61 -15.27 34.68
N SER A 69 8.47 -15.95 35.46
CA SER A 69 9.91 -16.04 35.19
C SER A 69 10.21 -16.72 33.85
N PHE A 70 9.45 -17.74 33.45
CA PHE A 70 9.58 -18.37 32.14
C PHE A 70 9.30 -17.36 31.03
N TRP A 71 8.23 -16.57 31.16
CA TRP A 71 7.86 -15.57 30.16
C TRP A 71 8.86 -14.44 30.10
N GLU A 72 9.39 -13.99 31.23
CA GLU A 72 10.46 -12.99 31.27
C GLU A 72 11.70 -13.47 30.52
N ASP A 73 12.13 -14.73 30.73
CA ASP A 73 13.28 -15.28 30.05
C ASP A 73 13.00 -15.51 28.56
N PHE A 74 11.85 -16.07 28.21
CA PHE A 74 11.43 -16.26 26.83
C PHE A 74 11.37 -14.94 26.04
N PHE A 75 10.82 -13.87 26.62
CA PHE A 75 10.76 -12.58 25.94
C PHE A 75 12.12 -11.86 25.89
N LYS A 76 13.10 -12.21 26.73
CA LYS A 76 14.49 -11.75 26.56
C LYS A 76 15.16 -12.39 25.34
N GLU A 77 14.78 -13.62 24.98
CA GLU A 77 15.27 -14.30 23.78
C GLU A 77 14.69 -13.69 22.49
N ILE A 78 13.48 -13.12 22.56
CA ILE A 78 12.85 -12.43 21.43
C ILE A 78 13.45 -11.03 21.30
N ASN A 79 14.44 -10.90 20.43
CA ASN A 79 15.03 -9.61 20.09
C ASN A 79 14.25 -8.94 18.94
N ALA A 80 13.89 -7.66 19.11
CA ALA A 80 13.34 -6.83 18.03
C ALA A 80 14.24 -6.81 16.78
N GLU A 81 15.54 -7.05 16.96
CA GLU A 81 16.51 -7.11 15.87
C GLU A 81 16.32 -8.30 14.94
N GLN A 82 15.82 -9.44 15.45
CA GLN A 82 15.51 -10.61 14.60
C GLN A 82 14.42 -10.28 13.57
N ILE A 83 13.46 -9.43 13.94
CA ILE A 83 12.43 -8.95 13.02
C ILE A 83 13.04 -8.01 11.97
N ASN A 84 13.96 -7.13 12.37
CA ASN A 84 14.66 -6.24 11.45
C ASN A 84 15.45 -7.04 10.40
N GLU A 85 16.14 -8.11 10.81
CA GLU A 85 16.89 -9.00 9.91
C GLU A 85 16.00 -9.67 8.85
N LEU A 86 14.73 -9.93 9.16
CA LEU A 86 13.76 -10.49 8.21
C LEU A 86 13.16 -9.44 7.28
N ILE A 87 12.92 -8.22 7.77
CA ILE A 87 12.18 -7.19 7.04
C ILE A 87 13.10 -6.35 6.14
N ILE A 88 14.30 -5.99 6.61
CA ILE A 88 15.23 -5.13 5.88
C ILE A 88 15.55 -5.66 4.47
N PRO A 89 15.85 -6.96 4.26
CA PRO A 89 16.12 -7.50 2.93
C PRO A 89 14.91 -7.36 1.98
N ILE A 90 13.69 -7.36 2.51
CA ILE A 90 12.47 -7.14 1.71
C ILE A 90 12.47 -5.71 1.18
N TYR A 91 12.76 -4.71 2.01
CA TYR A 91 12.87 -3.31 1.55
C TYR A 91 14.01 -3.15 0.54
N GLN A 92 15.19 -3.72 0.81
CA GLN A 92 16.35 -3.66 -0.08
C GLN A 92 16.10 -4.29 -1.46
N LYS A 93 15.19 -5.26 -1.54
CA LYS A 93 14.77 -5.87 -2.81
C LYS A 93 14.01 -4.90 -3.72
N TYR A 94 13.31 -3.93 -3.14
CA TYR A 94 12.39 -3.06 -3.88
C TYR A 94 12.80 -1.58 -3.89
N LEU A 95 13.67 -1.15 -2.98
CA LEU A 95 14.06 0.24 -2.80
C LEU A 95 15.57 0.39 -2.77
N THR A 96 16.07 1.37 -3.52
CA THR A 96 17.46 1.84 -3.43
C THR A 96 17.65 2.74 -2.21
N GLU A 97 18.90 2.99 -1.82
CA GLU A 97 19.21 3.97 -0.76
C GLU A 97 18.64 5.36 -1.09
N GLN A 98 18.74 5.78 -2.35
CA GLN A 98 18.20 7.05 -2.80
C GLN A 98 16.67 7.12 -2.61
N ASP A 99 15.94 6.05 -2.92
CA ASP A 99 14.50 5.97 -2.70
C ASP A 99 14.17 6.12 -1.21
N VAL A 100 14.83 5.33 -0.36
CA VAL A 100 14.56 5.35 1.09
C VAL A 100 14.90 6.71 1.71
N GLN A 101 16.00 7.34 1.29
CA GLN A 101 16.35 8.69 1.74
C GLN A 101 15.32 9.72 1.32
N ALA A 102 14.85 9.69 0.07
CA ALA A 102 13.80 10.61 -0.40
C ALA A 102 12.48 10.41 0.36
N ILE A 103 12.10 9.17 0.62
CA ILE A 103 10.89 8.84 1.41
C ILE A 103 11.04 9.33 2.85
N ASN A 104 12.20 9.09 3.48
CA ASN A 104 12.50 9.59 4.82
C ASN A 104 12.42 11.12 4.88
N ALA A 105 13.06 11.82 3.94
CA ALA A 105 13.04 13.29 3.87
C ALA A 105 11.61 13.82 3.75
N PHE A 106 10.77 13.19 2.94
CA PHE A 106 9.36 13.55 2.84
C PHE A 106 8.64 13.37 4.18
N TYR A 107 8.73 12.20 4.80
CA TYR A 107 8.01 11.95 6.05
C TYR A 107 8.54 12.75 7.23
N GLN A 108 9.81 13.15 7.24
CA GLN A 108 10.40 14.03 8.25
C GLN A 108 10.01 15.50 8.06
N SER A 109 9.57 15.91 6.86
CA SER A 109 9.10 17.28 6.61
C SER A 109 7.86 17.64 7.42
N PRO A 110 7.57 18.93 7.68
CA PRO A 110 6.35 19.36 8.36
C PRO A 110 5.07 18.85 7.70
N VAL A 111 5.04 18.77 6.36
CA VAL A 111 3.88 18.26 5.63
C VAL A 111 3.76 16.74 5.74
N GLY A 112 4.87 15.99 5.69
CA GLY A 112 4.87 14.54 5.89
C GLY A 112 4.43 14.16 7.30
N GLN A 113 4.93 14.85 8.32
CA GLN A 113 4.50 14.68 9.71
C GLN A 113 3.03 15.06 9.92
N LYS A 114 2.54 16.10 9.23
CA LYS A 114 1.11 16.43 9.23
C LYS A 114 0.30 15.28 8.62
N LEU A 115 0.73 14.75 7.48
CA LEU A 115 0.07 13.65 6.79
C LEU A 115 -0.03 12.42 7.71
N ILE A 116 1.06 11.98 8.34
CA ILE A 116 1.06 10.86 9.30
C ILE A 116 -0.01 11.07 10.39
N ARG A 117 -0.09 12.28 10.95
CA ARG A 117 -0.99 12.60 12.05
C ARG A 117 -2.46 12.61 11.63
N VAL A 118 -2.78 13.09 10.42
CA VAL A 118 -4.17 13.25 9.96
C VAL A 118 -4.68 12.06 9.15
N GLN A 119 -3.79 11.22 8.63
CA GLN A 119 -4.15 10.06 7.79
C GLN A 119 -5.19 9.13 8.45
N PRO A 120 -5.11 8.78 9.75
CA PRO A 120 -6.13 7.94 10.38
C PRO A 120 -7.53 8.58 10.36
N GLN A 121 -7.61 9.90 10.56
CA GLN A 121 -8.88 10.64 10.52
C GLN A 121 -9.42 10.71 9.09
N ILE A 122 -8.57 11.01 8.11
CA ILE A 122 -8.94 10.99 6.68
C ILE A 122 -9.51 9.63 6.29
N SER A 123 -8.83 8.53 6.65
CA SER A 123 -9.32 7.17 6.37
C SER A 123 -10.68 6.91 7.01
N LYS A 124 -10.86 7.29 8.28
CA LYS A 124 -12.13 7.13 9.00
C LYS A 124 -13.28 7.88 8.31
N GLU A 125 -13.07 9.15 7.99
CA GLU A 125 -14.07 9.97 7.30
C GLU A 125 -14.35 9.45 5.89
N SER A 126 -13.34 8.96 5.18
CA SER A 126 -13.50 8.36 3.85
C SER A 126 -14.37 7.11 3.88
N MET A 127 -14.22 6.25 4.91
CA MET A 127 -15.09 5.09 5.10
C MET A 127 -16.55 5.50 5.30
N VAL A 128 -16.82 6.52 6.13
CA VAL A 128 -18.18 7.03 6.35
C VAL A 128 -18.77 7.58 5.05
N ALA A 129 -17.99 8.34 4.27
CA ALA A 129 -18.43 8.84 2.98
C ALA A 129 -18.78 7.70 2.01
N GLY A 130 -17.96 6.65 1.95
CA GLY A 130 -18.22 5.46 1.14
C GLY A 130 -19.50 4.72 1.56
N GLN A 131 -19.76 4.59 2.86
CA GLN A 131 -21.00 3.99 3.37
C GLN A 131 -22.23 4.79 2.95
N LEU A 132 -22.20 6.12 3.08
CA LEU A 132 -23.30 6.99 2.65
C LEU A 132 -23.55 6.90 1.14
N TRP A 133 -22.49 6.86 0.34
CA TRP A 133 -22.61 6.66 -1.09
C TRP A 133 -23.25 5.30 -1.42
N GLY A 134 -22.80 4.21 -0.78
CA GLY A 134 -23.36 2.88 -0.96
C GLY A 134 -24.85 2.80 -0.61
N GLN A 135 -25.27 3.43 0.49
CA GLN A 135 -26.68 3.53 0.88
C GLN A 135 -27.52 4.25 -0.18
N LYS A 136 -27.02 5.36 -0.75
CA LYS A 136 -27.71 6.08 -1.82
C LYS A 136 -27.86 5.23 -3.08
N ILE A 137 -26.84 4.44 -3.43
CA ILE A 137 -26.92 3.52 -4.57
C ILE A 137 -27.96 2.43 -4.32
N ALA A 138 -27.95 1.80 -3.14
CA ALA A 138 -28.93 0.78 -2.78
C ALA A 138 -30.37 1.30 -2.87
N GLN A 139 -30.63 2.51 -2.35
CA GLN A 139 -31.94 3.15 -2.46
C GLN A 139 -32.37 3.35 -3.92
N LYS A 140 -31.46 3.84 -4.79
CA LYS A 140 -31.75 4.01 -6.23
C LYS A 140 -32.08 2.68 -6.91
N VAL A 141 -31.34 1.62 -6.59
CA VAL A 141 -31.60 0.28 -7.15
C VAL A 141 -32.98 -0.22 -6.74
N ILE A 142 -33.31 -0.13 -5.45
CA ILE A 142 -34.63 -0.55 -4.93
C ILE A 142 -35.75 0.25 -5.62
N GLN A 143 -35.61 1.58 -5.72
CA GLN A 143 -36.60 2.43 -6.39
C GLN A 143 -36.80 2.04 -7.86
N LYS A 144 -35.70 1.85 -8.60
CA LYS A 144 -35.77 1.45 -10.01
C LYS A 144 -36.43 0.08 -10.19
N TYR A 145 -36.08 -0.89 -9.34
CA TYR A 145 -36.70 -2.22 -9.36
C TYR A 145 -38.20 -2.16 -9.07
N GLN A 146 -38.61 -1.41 -8.06
CA GLN A 146 -40.03 -1.21 -7.73
C GLN A 146 -40.81 -0.54 -8.88
N GLN A 147 -40.21 0.44 -9.56
CA GLN A 147 -40.82 1.08 -10.73
C GLN A 147 -41.01 0.08 -11.89
N GLN A 148 -40.02 -0.76 -12.17
CA GLN A 148 -40.11 -1.80 -13.19
C GLN A 148 -41.21 -2.82 -12.87
N GLN A 149 -41.30 -3.27 -11.61
CA GLN A 149 -42.34 -4.20 -11.18
C GLN A 149 -43.75 -3.62 -11.36
N LYS A 150 -43.95 -2.35 -10.98
CA LYS A 150 -45.23 -1.66 -11.19
C LYS A 150 -45.60 -1.59 -12.69
N GLN A 151 -44.63 -1.24 -13.54
CA GLN A 151 -44.85 -1.17 -15.00
C GLN A 151 -45.17 -2.53 -15.62
N ALA A 152 -44.54 -3.60 -15.15
CA ALA A 152 -44.79 -4.97 -15.61
C ALA A 152 -46.20 -5.46 -15.24
N GLN A 153 -46.72 -5.06 -14.07
CA GLN A 153 -48.08 -5.42 -13.64
C GLN A 153 -49.19 -4.67 -14.37
N THR A 154 -48.90 -3.50 -14.93
CA THR A 154 -49.87 -2.65 -15.65
C THR A 154 -49.96 -2.91 -17.15
N LYS A 155 -49.05 -3.70 -17.73
CA LYS A 155 -49.15 -4.10 -19.15
C LYS A 155 -50.07 -5.33 -19.27
N PRO A 156 -51.12 -5.31 -20.11
CA PRO A 156 -51.94 -6.50 -20.33
C PRO A 156 -51.10 -7.60 -20.97
N SER A 157 -51.32 -8.85 -20.58
CA SER A 157 -50.82 -10.01 -21.32
C SER A 157 -51.50 -10.04 -22.69
N GLU A 158 -50.76 -9.76 -23.76
CA GLU A 158 -51.16 -10.10 -25.13
C GLU A 158 -51.22 -11.63 -25.32
#